data_AF-X1F9H3-F1
#
_entry.id   AF-X1F9H3-F1
#
_cell.length_a   1.000
_cell.length_b   1.000
_cell.length_c   1.000
_cell.angle_alpha   90.00
_cell.angle_beta   90.00
_cell.angle_gamma   90.00
#
_symmetry.space_group_name_H-M   'P 1'
#
loop_
_entity.id
_entity.type
_entity.pdbx_description
1 polymer ?
#
loop_
_entity_poly.entity_id
_entity_poly.type
_entity_poly.pdbx_seq_one_letter_code
_entity_poly.pdbx_strand_id
1 'polypeptide(L)'
;TWAEAIPSIILGFTYGWDGGYAEESTLVPGEGYWMWAYEACDLLIPSNVEADNHITYLDVGWNLVGVHKFNRPKLDILVQYDSDWLTWDDAVGNDVILDFIYLWYRVGQYYMLYETFLTSHGYWVYAYKGCALKEPIL
;
A
#
# COMPACT_ATOMS: atom_id res chain seq x y z
N THR A 1 -0.49 22.50 -5.18
CA THR A 1 0.77 22.04 -4.58
C THR A 1 0.52 21.66 -3.13
N TRP A 2 1.36 20.84 -2.49
CA TRP A 2 1.18 20.42 -1.09
C TRP A 2 0.95 21.62 -0.15
N ALA A 3 1.73 22.69 -0.33
CA ALA A 3 1.61 23.93 0.43
C ALA A 3 0.27 24.67 0.26
N GLU A 4 -0.41 24.52 -0.88
CA GLU A 4 -1.72 25.14 -1.13
C GLU A 4 -2.89 24.32 -0.58
N ALA A 5 -2.71 23.00 -0.42
CA ALA A 5 -3.74 22.10 0.09
C ALA A 5 -3.87 22.14 1.62
N ILE A 6 -2.85 22.65 2.31
CA ILE A 6 -2.81 22.71 3.77
C ILE A 6 -3.33 24.08 4.24
N PRO A 7 -4.15 24.14 5.30
CA PRO A 7 -4.78 23.05 6.04
C PRO A 7 -6.22 22.78 5.57
N SER A 8 -6.66 23.39 4.47
CA SER A 8 -8.06 23.36 4.04
C SER A 8 -8.49 22.02 3.46
N ILE A 9 -7.54 21.18 3.01
CA ILE A 9 -7.83 19.90 2.35
C ILE A 9 -7.10 18.75 3.08
N ILE A 10 -5.82 18.93 3.43
CA ILE A 10 -5.01 17.90 4.09
C ILE A 10 -4.24 18.45 5.29
N LEU A 11 -3.88 17.56 6.21
CA LEU A 11 -2.91 17.84 7.26
C LEU A 11 -1.52 18.04 6.65
N GLY A 12 -0.69 18.88 7.28
CA GLY A 12 0.56 19.36 6.68
C GLY A 12 1.70 18.37 6.56
N PHE A 13 1.51 17.15 7.05
CA PHE A 13 2.49 16.09 7.13
C PHE A 13 1.79 14.74 6.98
N THR A 14 2.58 13.73 6.64
CA THR A 14 2.16 12.33 6.59
C THR A 14 2.70 11.59 7.80
N TYR A 15 2.24 10.36 8.04
CA TYR A 15 2.79 9.51 9.09
C TYR A 15 3.41 8.26 8.46
N GLY A 16 4.74 8.15 8.54
CA GLY A 16 5.49 6.93 8.19
C GLY A 16 5.67 6.00 9.39
N TRP A 17 6.06 4.76 9.14
CA TRP A 17 6.38 3.79 10.19
C TRP A 17 7.90 3.64 10.37
N ASP A 18 8.40 3.95 11.58
CA ASP A 18 9.79 3.69 12.01
C ASP A 18 9.80 3.23 13.48
N GLY A 19 9.39 1.98 13.72
CA GLY A 19 9.18 1.46 15.09
C GLY A 19 7.99 2.10 15.84
N GLY A 20 7.27 2.98 15.15
CA GLY A 20 6.11 3.75 15.59
C GLY A 20 5.69 4.71 14.47
N TYR A 21 4.51 5.33 14.58
CA TYR A 21 4.11 6.35 13.61
C TYR A 21 4.79 7.69 13.93
N ALA A 22 5.57 8.20 12.98
CA ALA A 22 6.27 9.48 13.08
C ALA A 22 5.85 10.43 11.96
N GLU A 23 5.92 11.73 12.22
CA GLU A 23 5.60 12.76 11.23
C GLU A 23 6.65 12.78 10.12
N GLU A 24 6.19 12.74 8.88
CA GLU A 24 7.02 12.76 7.69
C GLU A 24 6.56 13.86 6.73
N SER A 25 7.53 14.42 6.00
CA SER A 25 7.28 15.46 4.99
C SER A 25 7.68 15.04 3.58
N THR A 26 8.22 13.84 3.44
CA THR A 26 8.69 13.27 2.17
C THR A 26 8.10 11.89 1.99
N LEU A 27 7.54 11.63 0.81
CA LEU A 27 7.09 10.29 0.43
C LEU A 27 8.25 9.57 -0.25
N VAL A 28 8.82 8.58 0.42
CA VAL A 28 9.86 7.70 -0.12
C VAL A 28 9.20 6.53 -0.86
N PRO A 29 9.56 6.25 -2.12
CA PRO A 29 9.06 5.08 -2.83
C PRO A 29 9.32 3.77 -2.07
N GLY A 30 8.32 2.88 -2.03
CA GLY A 30 8.39 1.61 -1.29
C GLY A 30 7.88 1.68 0.14
N GLU A 31 7.73 2.89 0.70
CA GLU A 31 7.22 3.10 2.05
C GLU A 31 5.73 3.45 2.06
N GLY A 32 5.01 2.97 3.09
CA GLY A 32 3.61 3.31 3.32
C GLY A 32 3.46 4.52 4.24
N TYR A 33 2.49 5.38 3.94
CA TYR A 33 2.21 6.58 4.74
C TYR A 33 0.72 6.72 5.03
N TRP A 34 0.37 7.07 6.28
CA TRP A 34 -0.95 7.59 6.59
C TRP A 34 -1.03 9.09 6.30
N MET A 35 -2.15 9.50 5.73
CA MET A 35 -2.44 10.90 5.48
C MET A 35 -3.81 11.22 6.04
N TRP A 36 -3.95 12.41 6.63
CA TRP A 36 -5.23 12.92 7.07
C TRP A 36 -5.76 13.94 6.07
N ALA A 37 -6.93 13.66 5.51
CA ALA A 37 -7.67 14.58 4.65
C ALA A 37 -8.91 15.08 5.39
N TYR A 38 -9.10 16.41 5.40
CA TYR A 38 -10.28 17.05 5.97
C TYR A 38 -11.49 16.99 5.04
N GLU A 39 -11.23 16.88 3.73
CA GLU A 39 -12.22 16.79 2.67
C GLU A 39 -11.84 15.69 1.69
N ALA A 40 -12.81 15.19 0.91
CA ALA A 40 -12.51 14.24 -0.16
C ALA A 40 -11.63 14.90 -1.22
N CYS A 41 -10.49 14.27 -1.56
CA CYS A 41 -9.55 14.80 -2.53
C CYS A 41 -8.75 13.67 -3.21
N ASP A 42 -8.16 13.99 -4.36
CA ASP A 42 -7.18 13.13 -5.04
C ASP A 42 -5.75 13.58 -4.69
N LEU A 43 -4.89 12.62 -4.34
CA LEU A 43 -3.45 12.85 -4.28
C LEU A 43 -2.85 12.55 -5.66
N LEU A 44 -2.35 13.60 -6.32
CA LEU A 44 -1.64 13.47 -7.59
C LEU A 44 -0.14 13.54 -7.34
N ILE A 45 0.56 12.44 -7.64
CA ILE A 45 2.03 12.37 -7.64
C ILE A 45 2.49 12.39 -9.10
N PRO A 46 3.09 13.49 -9.59
CA PRO A 46 3.58 13.55 -10.97
C PRO A 46 4.77 12.60 -11.14
N SER A 47 4.72 11.78 -12.19
CA SER A 47 5.79 10.89 -12.59
C SER A 47 6.17 11.17 -14.05
N ASN A 48 7.46 11.07 -14.36
CA ASN A 48 7.97 11.06 -15.73
C ASN A 48 8.24 9.64 -16.24
N VAL A 49 7.87 8.63 -15.47
CA VAL A 49 7.97 7.21 -15.82
C VAL A 49 6.60 6.75 -16.32
N GLU A 50 6.59 5.98 -17.41
CA GLU A 50 5.39 5.32 -17.90
C GLU A 50 4.83 4.40 -16.81
N ALA A 51 3.51 4.46 -16.62
CA ALA A 51 2.85 3.59 -15.66
C ALA A 51 2.97 2.13 -16.15
N ASP A 52 3.55 1.27 -15.34
CA ASP A 52 3.48 -0.18 -15.50
C ASP A 52 2.38 -0.75 -14.58
N ASN A 53 2.36 -2.07 -14.43
CA ASN A 53 1.46 -2.74 -13.52
C ASN A 53 1.98 -2.80 -12.07
N HIS A 54 2.97 -1.99 -11.68
CA HIS A 54 3.47 -1.94 -10.30
C HIS A 54 2.46 -1.35 -9.34
N ILE A 55 2.27 -2.03 -8.20
CA ILE A 55 1.53 -1.50 -7.06
C ILE A 55 2.52 -0.97 -6.04
N THR A 56 3.34 -1.84 -5.46
CA THR A 56 4.38 -1.47 -4.49
C THR A 56 5.43 -2.58 -4.35
N TYR A 57 6.62 -2.23 -3.89
CA TYR A 57 7.58 -3.19 -3.35
C TYR A 57 7.18 -3.58 -1.92
N LEU A 58 7.55 -4.78 -1.51
CA LEU A 58 7.49 -5.28 -0.15
C LEU A 58 8.90 -5.70 0.28
N ASP A 59 9.35 -5.17 1.41
CA ASP A 59 10.53 -5.64 2.11
C ASP A 59 10.22 -6.85 2.99
N VAL A 60 11.25 -7.59 3.41
CA VAL A 60 11.08 -8.70 4.36
C VAL A 60 10.52 -8.16 5.67
N GLY A 61 9.40 -8.72 6.12
CA GLY A 61 8.70 -8.33 7.33
C GLY A 61 7.36 -7.67 7.04
N TRP A 62 6.94 -6.78 7.95
CA TRP A 62 5.68 -6.06 7.85
C TRP A 62 5.81 -4.83 6.94
N ASN A 63 4.89 -4.71 5.98
CA ASN A 63 4.84 -3.61 5.03
C ASN A 63 3.48 -2.92 5.11
N LEU A 64 3.49 -1.58 5.16
CA LEU A 64 2.29 -0.78 5.09
C LEU A 64 1.94 -0.55 3.61
N VAL A 65 0.88 -1.20 3.16
CA VAL A 65 0.38 -1.11 1.79
C VAL A 65 -0.84 -0.20 1.78
N GLY A 66 -0.71 0.93 1.11
CA GLY A 66 -1.82 1.76 0.66
C GLY A 66 -1.61 2.05 -0.82
N VAL A 67 -2.63 2.59 -1.48
CA VAL A 67 -2.62 2.96 -2.90
C VAL A 67 -2.98 1.80 -3.83
N HIS A 68 -4.24 1.82 -4.26
CA HIS A 68 -4.68 1.09 -5.42
C HIS A 68 -5.66 1.95 -6.20
N LYS A 69 -5.61 1.88 -7.54
CA LYS A 69 -6.47 2.69 -8.43
C LYS A 69 -7.94 2.24 -8.38
N PHE A 70 -8.17 0.98 -8.01
CA PHE A 70 -9.49 0.36 -7.97
C PHE A 70 -9.66 -0.47 -6.69
N ASN A 71 -10.82 -1.10 -6.50
CA ASN A 71 -10.97 -2.12 -5.48
C ASN A 71 -10.64 -3.48 -6.12
N ARG A 72 -9.85 -4.32 -5.45
CA ARG A 72 -9.46 -5.64 -5.97
C ARG A 72 -9.42 -6.70 -4.87
N PRO A 73 -9.98 -7.90 -5.12
CA PRO A 73 -9.66 -9.09 -4.31
C PRO A 73 -8.15 -9.33 -4.26
N LYS A 74 -7.62 -9.82 -3.14
CA LYS A 74 -6.19 -10.14 -3.03
C LYS A 74 -5.76 -11.21 -4.06
N LEU A 75 -6.67 -12.11 -4.42
CA LEU A 75 -6.44 -13.17 -5.41
C LEU A 75 -6.26 -12.64 -6.84
N ASP A 76 -6.68 -11.41 -7.10
CA ASP A 76 -6.45 -10.74 -8.39
C ASP A 76 -5.10 -10.00 -8.42
N ILE A 77 -4.32 -10.03 -7.34
CA ILE A 77 -2.98 -9.43 -7.26
C ILE A 77 -1.93 -10.49 -7.63
N LEU A 78 -0.96 -10.08 -8.46
CA LEU A 78 0.22 -10.88 -8.75
C LEU A 78 1.36 -10.49 -7.80
N VAL A 79 2.17 -11.46 -7.41
CA VAL A 79 3.39 -11.26 -6.64
C VAL A 79 4.57 -11.56 -7.54
N GLN A 80 5.38 -10.53 -7.83
CA GLN A 80 6.64 -10.71 -8.52
C GLN A 80 7.73 -11.01 -7.49
N TYR A 81 8.30 -12.21 -7.57
CA TYR A 81 9.42 -12.64 -6.75
C TYR A 81 10.54 -13.14 -7.67
N ASP A 82 11.74 -12.59 -7.51
CA ASP A 82 12.85 -12.75 -8.46
C ASP A 82 12.42 -12.40 -9.92
N SER A 83 12.41 -13.38 -10.82
CA SER A 83 11.98 -13.22 -12.22
C SER A 83 10.59 -13.81 -12.50
N ASP A 84 9.97 -14.43 -11.50
CA ASP A 84 8.72 -15.16 -11.64
C ASP A 84 7.52 -14.30 -11.23
N TRP A 85 6.40 -14.58 -11.88
CA TRP A 85 5.10 -13.97 -11.60
C TRP A 85 4.20 -15.01 -10.95
N LEU A 86 3.92 -14.83 -9.67
CA LEU A 86 3.14 -15.76 -8.87
C LEU A 86 1.72 -15.23 -8.71
N THR A 87 0.75 -16.15 -8.72
CA THR A 87 -0.57 -15.85 -8.16
C THR A 87 -0.44 -15.64 -6.64
N TRP A 88 -1.45 -15.03 -6.01
CA TRP A 88 -1.46 -14.89 -4.55
C TRP A 88 -1.30 -16.25 -3.84
N ASP A 89 -2.05 -17.27 -4.27
CA ASP A 89 -1.98 -18.61 -3.69
C ASP A 89 -0.62 -19.27 -3.90
N ASP A 90 -0.01 -19.12 -5.08
CA ASP A 90 1.34 -19.63 -5.33
C ASP A 90 2.37 -18.91 -4.45
N ALA A 91 2.25 -17.59 -4.26
CA ALA A 91 3.15 -16.82 -3.42
C ALA A 91 3.05 -17.23 -1.94
N VAL A 92 1.84 -17.51 -1.46
CA VAL A 92 1.60 -18.10 -0.13
C VAL A 92 2.19 -19.50 -0.05
N GLY A 93 1.93 -20.36 -1.02
CA GLY A 93 2.42 -21.74 -1.07
C GLY A 93 3.94 -21.87 -1.17
N ASN A 94 4.64 -20.84 -1.67
CA ASN A 94 6.10 -20.77 -1.79
C ASN A 94 6.78 -19.95 -0.69
N ASP A 95 6.08 -19.65 0.41
CA ASP A 95 6.59 -18.86 1.53
C ASP A 95 7.20 -17.53 1.08
N VAL A 96 6.52 -16.81 0.16
CA VAL A 96 6.92 -15.47 -0.27
C VAL A 96 6.20 -14.42 0.57
N ILE A 97 4.89 -14.59 0.79
CA ILE A 97 4.05 -13.70 1.59
C ILE A 97 3.18 -14.50 2.57
N LEU A 98 2.72 -13.83 3.62
CA LEU A 98 1.65 -14.33 4.48
C LEU A 98 0.29 -14.10 3.80
N ASP A 99 -0.61 -15.07 3.90
CA ASP A 99 -1.92 -15.00 3.25
C ASP A 99 -2.84 -13.89 3.81
N PHE A 100 -2.60 -13.49 5.05
CA PHE A 100 -3.43 -12.51 5.73
C PHE A 100 -3.05 -11.07 5.39
N ILE A 101 -4.04 -10.30 4.95
CA ILE A 101 -3.94 -8.84 4.87
C ILE A 101 -4.74 -8.22 6.02
N TYR A 102 -4.14 -7.24 6.68
CA TYR A 102 -4.69 -6.62 7.88
C TYR A 102 -5.14 -5.20 7.58
N LEU A 103 -6.44 -5.04 7.37
CA LEU A 103 -7.05 -3.74 7.15
C LEU A 103 -7.09 -2.94 8.45
N TRP A 104 -6.66 -1.67 8.41
CA TRP A 104 -6.96 -0.74 9.50
C TRP A 104 -8.43 -0.31 9.45
N TYR A 105 -9.24 -0.81 10.39
CA TYR A 105 -10.63 -0.43 10.50
C TYR A 105 -10.76 0.93 11.19
N ARG A 106 -11.01 1.96 10.39
CA ARG A 106 -11.01 3.38 10.81
C ARG A 106 -12.04 3.74 11.88
N VAL A 107 -13.20 3.09 11.91
CA VAL A 107 -14.24 3.42 12.90
C VAL A 107 -13.90 2.81 14.26
N GLY A 108 -13.50 1.54 14.27
CA GLY A 108 -13.18 0.81 15.50
C GLY A 108 -11.74 0.99 15.98
N GLN A 109 -10.85 1.54 15.16
CA GLN A 109 -9.43 1.76 15.45
C GLN A 109 -8.70 0.46 15.81
N TYR A 110 -8.91 -0.59 15.02
CA TYR A 110 -8.22 -1.88 15.15
C TYR A 110 -7.96 -2.52 13.80
N TYR A 111 -7.02 -3.47 13.76
CA TYR A 111 -6.75 -4.26 12.56
C TYR A 111 -7.71 -5.44 12.44
N MET A 112 -8.23 -5.68 11.24
CA MET A 112 -9.06 -6.83 10.93
C MET A 112 -8.58 -7.53 9.66
N LEU A 113 -8.81 -8.84 9.59
CA LEU A 113 -8.59 -9.60 8.37
C LEU A 113 -9.54 -9.12 7.27
N TYR A 114 -9.04 -9.11 6.06
CA TYR A 114 -9.79 -8.68 4.89
C TYR A 114 -9.33 -9.45 3.66
N GLU A 115 -10.12 -9.42 2.58
CA GLU A 115 -9.83 -10.20 1.36
C GLU A 115 -9.74 -9.32 0.10
N THR A 116 -9.91 -8.00 0.26
CA THR A 116 -10.01 -7.06 -0.86
C THR A 116 -9.26 -5.76 -0.56
N PHE A 117 -8.27 -5.42 -1.36
CA PHE A 117 -7.68 -4.09 -1.35
C PHE A 117 -8.71 -3.07 -1.84
N LEU A 118 -9.13 -2.18 -0.95
CA LEU A 118 -10.03 -1.08 -1.24
C LEU A 118 -9.23 0.19 -1.43
N THR A 119 -9.64 0.99 -2.42
CA THR A 119 -9.18 2.37 -2.56
C THR A 119 -9.37 3.13 -1.24
N SER A 120 -8.46 4.07 -0.96
CA SER A 120 -8.43 4.91 0.27
C SER A 120 -8.20 4.18 1.61
N HIS A 121 -7.87 2.88 1.61
CA HIS A 121 -7.59 2.12 2.84
C HIS A 121 -6.10 1.74 2.92
N GLY A 122 -5.62 1.52 4.15
CA GLY A 122 -4.28 1.05 4.44
C GLY A 122 -4.31 -0.35 5.05
N TYR A 123 -3.34 -1.17 4.65
CA TYR A 123 -3.23 -2.58 4.96
C TYR A 123 -1.83 -2.90 5.48
N TRP A 124 -1.71 -3.79 6.46
CA TRP A 124 -0.44 -4.48 6.69
C TRP A 124 -0.42 -5.79 5.91
N VAL A 125 0.69 -6.01 5.21
CA VAL A 125 1.02 -7.26 4.52
C VAL A 125 2.39 -7.72 5.00
N TYR A 126 2.52 -9.00 5.34
CA TYR A 126 3.80 -9.58 5.73
C TYR A 126 4.45 -10.31 4.55
N ALA A 127 5.70 -10.00 4.26
CA ALA A 127 6.51 -10.71 3.28
C ALA A 127 7.62 -11.50 3.98
N TYR A 128 7.76 -12.78 3.66
CA TYR A 128 8.90 -13.59 4.09
C TYR A 128 10.15 -13.31 3.26
N LYS A 129 9.95 -12.82 2.03
CA LYS A 129 11.00 -12.52 1.04
C LYS A 129 10.69 -11.17 0.39
N GLY A 130 11.73 -10.44 -0.02
CA GLY A 130 11.54 -9.20 -0.77
C GLY A 130 10.85 -9.48 -2.11
N CYS A 131 9.77 -8.77 -2.42
CA CYS A 131 8.97 -8.99 -3.62
C CYS A 131 8.25 -7.69 -4.04
N ALA A 132 7.45 -7.76 -5.10
CA ALA A 132 6.57 -6.66 -5.50
C ALA A 132 5.13 -7.14 -5.71
N LEU A 133 4.18 -6.32 -5.29
CA LEU A 133 2.78 -6.47 -5.67
C LEU A 133 2.56 -5.83 -7.04
N LYS A 134 1.86 -6.54 -7.91
CA LYS A 134 1.62 -6.16 -9.30
C LYS A 134 0.17 -6.40 -9.70
N GLU A 135 -0.36 -5.55 -10.56
CA GLU A 135 -1.64 -5.77 -11.24
C GLU A 135 -1.47 -6.78 -12.39
N PRO A 136 -2.49 -7.59 -12.72
CA PRO A 136 -2.48 -8.39 -13.94
C PRO A 136 -2.46 -7.48 -15.18
N ILE A 137 -1.61 -7.78 -16.16
CA ILE A 137 -1.61 -7.10 -17.47
C ILE A 137 -2.81 -7.63 -18.27
N LEU A 138 -3.69 -6.73 -18.71
CA LEU A 138 -4.83 -7.04 -19.57
C LEU A 138 -4.42 -7.27 -21.03
#